data_AF-A0A537ZL93-F1
#
_entry.id   AF-A0A537ZL93-F1
#
_cell.length_a   1.000
_cell.length_b   1.000
_cell.length_c   1.000
_cell.angle_alpha   90.00
_cell.angle_beta   90.00
_cell.angle_gamma   90.00
#
_symmetry.space_group_name_H-M   'P 1'
#
loop_
_entity.id
_entity.type
_entity.pdbx_description
1 polymer ?
#
loop_
_entity_poly.entity_id
_entity_poly.type
_entity_poly.pdbx_seq_one_letter_code
_entity_poly.pdbx_strand_id
1 'polypeptide(L)' 'NPMAMVPWGVYAGTPFHNVVGVCHSVRDTHAFLARTVGVPEPDVAFRTAGFNHQAFVLEFRDRRTGRD' A
#
# COMPACT_ATOMS: atom_id res chain seq x y z
N ASN A 1 13.61 5.59 -6.31
CA ASN A 1 13.56 5.85 -4.86
C ASN A 1 14.42 7.06 -4.51
N PRO A 2 14.10 7.81 -3.43
CA PRO A 2 13.00 7.57 -2.48
C PRO A 2 11.65 8.08 -3.01
N MET A 3 10.65 7.19 -3.11
CA MET A 3 9.37 7.50 -3.76
C MET A 3 8.51 8.50 -2.98
N ALA A 4 8.77 8.66 -1.70
CA ALA A 4 8.20 9.73 -0.89
C ALA A 4 8.64 11.15 -1.33
N MET A 5 9.94 11.33 -1.63
CA MET A 5 10.50 12.66 -1.85
C MET A 5 10.39 13.09 -3.31
N VAL A 6 10.50 12.15 -4.25
CA VAL A 6 10.53 12.47 -5.70
C VAL A 6 9.27 13.19 -6.18
N PRO A 7 8.04 12.70 -5.94
CA PRO A 7 6.82 13.39 -6.37
C PRO A 7 6.68 14.74 -5.69
N TRP A 8 7.06 14.82 -4.41
CA TRP A 8 7.05 16.06 -3.65
C TRP A 8 7.98 17.12 -4.26
N GLY A 9 9.19 16.72 -4.66
CA GLY A 9 10.13 17.59 -5.36
C GLY A 9 9.62 18.05 -6.72
N VAL A 10 8.94 17.19 -7.48
CA VAL A 10 8.33 17.59 -8.76
C VAL A 10 7.22 18.61 -8.55
N TYR A 11 6.33 18.39 -7.58
CA TYR A 11 5.25 19.33 -7.27
C TYR A 11 5.76 20.67 -6.74
N ALA A 12 6.82 20.67 -5.93
CA ALA A 12 7.39 21.89 -5.37
C ALA A 12 8.24 22.67 -6.39
N GLY A 13 8.88 21.98 -7.33
CA GLY A 13 9.88 22.57 -8.22
C GLY A 13 9.44 22.79 -9.67
N THR A 14 8.25 22.33 -10.07
CA THR A 14 7.82 22.35 -11.48
C THR A 14 6.31 22.63 -11.60
N PRO A 15 5.82 23.07 -12.78
CA PRO A 15 4.39 23.16 -13.06
C PRO A 15 3.73 21.80 -13.41
N PHE A 16 4.44 20.67 -13.26
CA PHE A 16 3.85 19.36 -13.53
C PHE A 16 2.92 18.93 -12.39
N HIS A 17 1.66 18.66 -12.74
CA HIS A 17 0.63 18.25 -11.77
C HIS A 17 0.25 16.76 -11.89
N ASN A 18 0.56 16.11 -13.01
CA ASN A 18 0.20 14.71 -13.27
C ASN A 18 1.35 13.77 -12.91
N VAL A 19 1.63 13.64 -11.60
CA VAL A 19 2.71 12.79 -11.08
C VAL A 19 2.11 11.79 -10.10
N VAL A 20 2.49 10.52 -10.20
CA VAL A 20 2.06 9.48 -9.26
C VAL A 20 3.28 8.71 -8.77
N GLY A 21 3.44 8.62 -7.45
CA GLY A 21 4.44 7.78 -6.82
C GLY A 21 3.86 6.40 -6.50
N VAL A 22 4.50 5.34 -6.97
CA VAL A 22 4.08 3.95 -6.71
C VAL A 22 5.17 3.17 -6.01
N CYS A 23 4.78 2.26 -5.12
CA CYS A 23 5.71 1.38 -4.42
C CYS A 23 5.10 -0.01 -4.27
N HIS A 24 5.93 -1.03 -4.49
CA HIS A 24 5.54 -2.43 -4.37
C HIS A 24 5.42 -2.91 -2.92
N SER A 25 5.98 -2.19 -1.95
CA SER A 25 6.05 -2.62 -0.54
C SER A 25 4.68 -2.96 0.05
N VAL A 26 3.64 -2.15 -0.20
CA VAL A 26 2.29 -2.41 0.33
C VAL A 26 1.69 -3.66 -0.30
N ARG A 27 1.74 -3.78 -1.64
CA ARG A 27 1.29 -4.97 -2.37
C ARG A 27 1.97 -6.23 -1.85
N ASP A 28 3.30 -6.20 -1.76
CA ASP A 28 4.08 -7.38 -1.39
C ASP A 28 3.84 -7.78 0.09
N THR A 29 3.58 -6.80 0.97
CA THR A 29 3.18 -7.03 2.36
C THR A 29 1.81 -7.70 2.43
N HIS A 30 0.81 -7.22 1.67
CA HIS A 30 -0.52 -7.83 1.63
C HIS A 30 -0.48 -9.27 1.10
N ALA A 31 0.26 -9.49 0.01
CA ALA A 31 0.47 -10.82 -0.55
C ALA A 31 1.17 -11.77 0.45
N PHE A 32 2.16 -11.26 1.19
CA PHE A 32 2.82 -12.03 2.24
C PHE A 32 1.83 -12.42 3.35
N LEU A 33 1.10 -11.45 3.91
CA LEU A 33 0.14 -11.70 4.99
C LEU A 33 -0.98 -12.67 4.58
N ALA A 34 -1.53 -12.53 3.36
CA ALA A 34 -2.54 -13.43 2.81
C ALA A 34 -2.03 -14.88 2.76
N ARG A 35 -0.79 -15.09 2.28
CA ARG A 35 -0.14 -16.41 2.30
C ARG A 35 0.09 -16.92 3.72
N THR A 36 0.46 -16.05 4.67
CA THR A 36 0.68 -16.44 6.08
C THR A 36 -0.58 -17.02 6.72
N VAL A 37 -1.75 -16.48 6.42
CA VAL A 37 -3.04 -16.96 6.97
C VAL A 37 -3.76 -17.98 6.08
N GLY A 38 -3.19 -18.32 4.91
CA GLY A 38 -3.76 -19.31 4.00
C GLY A 38 -5.03 -18.87 3.25
N VAL A 39 -5.25 -17.56 3.10
CA VAL A 39 -6.40 -17.00 2.36
C VAL A 39 -5.92 -16.50 0.99
N PRO A 40 -6.64 -16.77 -0.12
CA PRO A 40 -6.31 -16.18 -1.42
C PRO A 40 -6.29 -14.65 -1.35
N GLU A 41 -5.25 -14.01 -1.89
CA GLU A 41 -5.09 -12.55 -1.83
C GLU A 41 -6.33 -11.75 -2.31
N PRO A 42 -7.07 -12.15 -3.37
CA PRO A 42 -8.30 -11.46 -3.78
C PRO A 42 -9.42 -11.48 -2.74
N ASP A 43 -9.41 -12.48 -1.84
CA ASP A 43 -10.41 -12.68 -0.79
C ASP A 43 -10.07 -11.92 0.50
N VAL A 44 -8.96 -11.18 0.55
CA VAL A 44 -8.59 -10.35 1.70
C VAL A 44 -8.92 -8.89 1.41
N ALA A 45 -9.59 -8.23 2.36
CA ALA A 45 -9.78 -6.79 2.39
C ALA A 45 -8.77 -6.19 3.36
N PHE A 46 -8.19 -5.07 2.95
CA PHE A 46 -7.14 -4.40 3.69
C PHE A 46 -7.38 -2.91 3.78
N ARG A 47 -6.93 -2.32 4.87
CA ARG A 47 -6.72 -0.88 4.97
C ARG A 47 -5.27 -0.63 5.37
N THR A 48 -4.54 0.17 4.59
CA THR A 48 -3.16 0.53 4.89
C THR A 48 -3.01 2.03 4.78
N ALA A 49 -2.31 2.63 5.74
CA ALA A 49 -2.06 4.06 5.76
C ALA A 49 -0.64 4.35 6.24
N GLY A 50 -0.08 5.46 5.78
CA GLY A 50 1.23 5.93 6.16
C GLY A 50 1.97 6.58 5.00
N PHE A 51 3.28 6.70 5.17
CA PHE A 51 4.20 7.27 4.20
C PHE A 51 4.89 6.17 3.40
N ASN A 52 5.50 6.51 2.27
CA ASN A 52 6.29 5.54 1.50
C ASN A 52 7.39 4.94 2.40
N HIS A 53 7.46 3.61 2.48
CA HIS A 53 8.35 2.84 3.36
C HIS A 53 8.14 3.04 4.88
N GLN A 54 7.06 3.72 5.30
CA GLN A 54 6.68 3.89 6.70
C GLN A 54 5.15 3.86 6.82
N ALA A 55 4.57 2.67 6.72
CA ALA A 55 3.12 2.46 6.72
C ALA A 55 2.72 1.27 7.59
N PHE A 56 1.45 1.26 8.00
CA PHE A 56 0.86 0.23 8.85
C PHE A 56 -0.39 -0.34 8.19
N VAL A 57 -0.58 -1.65 8.35
CA VAL A 57 -1.86 -2.31 8.05
C VAL A 57 -2.78 -2.08 9.24
N LEU A 58 -3.90 -1.41 8.99
CA LEU A 58 -4.90 -1.00 10.00
C LEU A 58 -6.09 -1.95 10.04
N GLU A 59 -6.41 -2.58 8.92
CA GLU A 59 -7.45 -3.60 8.81
C GLU A 59 -6.93 -4.71 7.89
N PHE A 60 -7.18 -5.96 8.24
CA PHE A 60 -6.87 -7.14 7.46
C PHE A 60 -7.97 -8.16 7.73
N ARG A 61 -8.90 -8.36 6.78
CA ARG A 61 -10.06 -9.23 7.02
C ARG A 61 -10.42 -10.06 5.80
N ASP A 62 -10.99 -11.23 6.03
CA ASP A 62 -11.58 -12.04 4.97
C ASP A 62 -12.85 -11.35 4.41
N ARG A 63 -12.89 -11.09 3.09
CA ARG A 63 -14.00 -10.39 2.40
C ARG A 63 -15.29 -11.19 2.39
N ARG A 64 -15.21 -12.52 2.46
CA ARG A 64 -16.34 -13.44 2.33
C ARG A 64 -17.04 -13.61 3.67
N THR A 65 -16.29 -13.58 4.77
CA THR A 65 -16.79 -13.86 6.12
C THR A 65 -16.78 -12.66 7.06
N GLY A 66 -15.96 -11.65 6.77
CA GLY A 66 -15.76 -10.48 7.63
C GLY A 66 -14.86 -10.74 8.85
N ARG A 67 -14.27 -11.94 8.97
CA ARG A 67 -13.34 -12.28 10.04
C ARG A 67 -12.03 -11.49 9.89
N ASP A 68 -11.59 -10.88 10.99
CA ASP A 68 -10.24 -10.31 11.18
C ASP A 68 -9.20 -11.45 11.29
#